data_AF-A0AAV0CX05-F1
#
_entry.id   AF-A0AAV0CX05-F1
#
_cell.length_a   1.000
_cell.length_b   1.000
_cell.length_c   1.000
_cell.angle_alpha   90.00
_cell.angle_beta   90.00
_cell.angle_gamma   90.00
#
_symmetry.space_group_name_H-M   'P 1'
#
loop_
_entity.id
_entity.type
_entity.pdbx_description
1 polymer ?
#
loop_
_entity_poly.entity_id
_entity_poly.type
_entity_poly.pdbx_seq_one_letter_code
_entity_poly.pdbx_strand_id
1 'polypeptide(L)'
;MFYLDKCSGQKCVMIAPAELAFFGTNNNVHDLTSRPEPKARFKEVAELRVYYGVFDICFKIPNQMLLSKETHYSCYLMYQVINYYEAESNEYSDSTIEALKDVPILGDNKRVQKDGWEEIEIKSFFNNGANGDDDELRVSVGVDWSYEFIMVQGIEFRPRNIVRKDYSSCYPDVLLSLLGKFTIDKFPPWMMESMEELFKDMND
;
A
#
# COMPACT_ATOMS: atom_id res chain seq x y z
N MET A 1 8.71 -6.81 3.08
CA MET A 1 9.46 -5.65 3.62
C MET A 1 8.74 -5.11 4.85
N PHE A 2 9.42 -4.58 5.86
CA PHE A 2 8.77 -3.94 7.02
C PHE A 2 9.41 -2.60 7.36
N TYR A 3 8.62 -1.69 7.92
CA TYR A 3 9.09 -0.42 8.49
C TYR A 3 8.08 0.07 9.54
N LEU A 4 8.36 1.17 10.24
CA LEU A 4 7.44 1.74 11.23
C LEU A 4 6.75 2.97 10.65
N ASP A 5 5.44 3.07 10.86
CA ASP A 5 4.69 4.30 10.63
C ASP A 5 5.27 5.41 11.51
N LYS A 6 5.58 6.56 10.91
CA LYS A 6 6.32 7.63 11.58
C LYS A 6 5.55 8.25 12.74
N CYS A 7 4.22 8.31 12.64
CA CYS A 7 3.37 8.98 13.61
C CYS A 7 3.00 8.06 14.77
N SER A 8 2.54 6.85 14.45
CA SER A 8 2.03 5.89 15.44
C SER A 8 3.12 4.96 16.00
N GLY A 9 4.26 4.83 15.33
CA GLY A 9 5.28 3.82 15.64
C GLY A 9 4.82 2.38 15.37
N GLN A 10 3.62 2.19 14.81
CA GLN A 10 3.07 0.88 14.51
C GLN A 10 3.70 0.30 13.24
N LYS A 11 3.73 -1.04 13.14
CA LYS A 11 4.39 -1.72 12.04
C LYS A 11 3.62 -1.54 10.75
N CYS A 12 4.32 -1.13 9.69
CA CYS A 12 3.89 -1.25 8.31
C CYS A 12 4.59 -2.44 7.67
N VAL A 13 3.85 -3.21 6.88
CA VAL A 13 4.37 -4.40 6.20
C VAL A 13 3.97 -4.36 4.74
N MET A 14 4.88 -4.72 3.86
CA MET A 14 4.57 -4.95 2.46
C MET A 14 4.82 -6.42 2.12
N ILE A 15 3.81 -7.08 1.57
CA ILE A 15 3.88 -8.43 1.01
C ILE A 15 4.42 -8.35 -0.40
N ALA A 16 5.36 -9.24 -0.71
CA ALA A 16 5.99 -9.31 -2.03
C ALA A 16 5.02 -9.89 -3.07
N PRO A 17 5.17 -9.54 -4.36
CA PRO A 17 4.33 -10.08 -5.43
C PRO A 17 4.39 -11.61 -5.54
N ALA A 18 5.53 -12.21 -5.21
CA ALA A 18 5.72 -13.66 -5.20
C ALA A 18 4.86 -14.41 -4.16
N GLU A 19 4.28 -13.70 -3.18
CA GLU A 19 3.39 -14.24 -2.16
C GLU A 19 1.91 -13.96 -2.47
N LEU A 20 1.62 -13.36 -3.63
CA LEU A 20 0.26 -13.06 -4.09
C LEU A 20 -0.16 -14.08 -5.15
N ALA A 21 -1.43 -14.45 -5.13
CA ALA A 21 -2.07 -15.20 -6.20
C ALA A 21 -3.18 -14.35 -6.83
N PHE A 22 -3.32 -14.44 -8.15
CA PHE A 22 -4.28 -13.66 -8.92
C PHE A 22 -5.22 -14.60 -9.67
N PHE A 23 -6.53 -14.36 -9.57
CA PHE A 23 -7.56 -15.19 -10.19
C PHE A 23 -8.56 -14.32 -10.93
N GLY A 24 -8.65 -14.48 -12.24
CA GLY A 24 -9.65 -13.77 -13.03
C GLY A 24 -11.03 -14.40 -12.95
N THR A 25 -12.09 -13.58 -13.00
CA THR A 25 -13.43 -14.06 -13.37
C THR A 25 -13.50 -14.10 -14.90
N ASN A 26 -13.99 -15.20 -15.48
CA ASN A 26 -14.05 -15.39 -16.95
C ASN A 26 -12.69 -15.21 -17.66
N ASN A 27 -11.58 -15.62 -17.03
CA ASN A 27 -10.23 -15.50 -17.60
C ASN A 27 -9.75 -14.05 -17.85
N ASN A 28 -10.27 -13.04 -17.14
CA ASN A 28 -9.83 -11.65 -17.33
C ASN A 28 -8.42 -11.32 -16.77
N VAL A 29 -7.71 -12.30 -16.21
CA VAL A 29 -6.30 -12.17 -15.80
C VAL A 29 -5.48 -13.27 -16.44
N HIS A 30 -4.41 -12.87 -17.12
CA HIS A 30 -3.51 -13.75 -17.84
C HIS A 30 -2.05 -13.36 -17.64
N ASP A 31 -1.15 -14.25 -18.06
CA ASP A 31 0.28 -13.97 -18.23
C ASP A 31 1.00 -13.49 -16.96
N LEU A 32 0.69 -14.10 -15.80
CA LEU A 32 1.41 -13.84 -14.55
C LEU A 32 2.90 -14.16 -14.73
N THR A 33 3.68 -13.12 -14.93
CA THR A 33 5.13 -13.20 -15.05
C THR A 33 5.77 -12.31 -14.01
N SER A 34 6.98 -12.66 -13.56
CA SER A 34 7.78 -11.76 -12.75
C SER A 34 8.79 -11.05 -13.64
N ARG A 35 9.02 -9.75 -13.38
CA ARG A 35 10.06 -8.98 -14.07
C ARG A 35 10.87 -8.14 -13.08
N PRO A 36 12.18 -7.92 -13.32
CA PRO A 36 12.97 -7.01 -12.52
C PRO A 36 12.51 -5.56 -12.68
N GLU A 37 12.39 -4.82 -11.58
CA GLU A 37 12.05 -3.39 -11.62
C GLU A 37 12.96 -2.61 -10.66
N PRO A 38 14.02 -1.94 -11.16
CA PRO A 38 15.02 -1.26 -10.32
C PRO A 38 14.45 -0.19 -9.39
N LYS A 39 13.33 0.43 -9.77
CA LYS A 39 12.66 1.46 -8.96
C LYS A 39 11.63 0.87 -7.99
N ALA A 40 11.44 -0.45 -7.98
CA ALA A 40 10.49 -1.09 -7.08
C ALA A 40 11.07 -1.39 -5.70
N ARG A 41 10.19 -1.50 -4.71
CA ARG A 41 10.55 -1.91 -3.34
C ARG A 41 11.01 -3.38 -3.24
N PHE A 42 10.59 -4.21 -4.19
CA PHE A 42 11.07 -5.57 -4.37
C PHE A 42 11.80 -5.69 -5.69
N LYS A 43 12.80 -6.59 -5.73
CA LYS A 43 13.61 -6.83 -6.93
C LYS A 43 12.74 -7.25 -8.13
N GLU A 44 11.71 -8.04 -7.88
CA GLU A 44 10.78 -8.53 -8.89
C GLU A 44 9.37 -8.03 -8.60
N VAL A 45 8.67 -7.64 -9.67
CA VAL A 45 7.25 -7.26 -9.66
C VAL A 45 6.44 -8.24 -10.48
N ALA A 46 5.16 -8.41 -10.16
CA ALA A 46 4.26 -9.22 -10.97
C ALA A 46 3.72 -8.37 -12.13
N GLU A 47 3.88 -8.83 -13.35
CA GLU A 47 3.22 -8.26 -14.53
C GLU A 47 1.96 -9.09 -14.81
N LEU A 48 0.83 -8.40 -14.96
CA LEU A 48 -0.48 -8.99 -15.20
C LEU A 48 -1.05 -8.40 -16.47
N ARG A 49 -1.52 -9.27 -17.37
CA ARG A 49 -2.44 -8.87 -18.41
C ARG A 49 -3.86 -8.87 -17.84
N VAL A 50 -4.51 -7.72 -17.87
CA VAL A 50 -5.85 -7.52 -17.33
C VAL A 50 -6.81 -7.14 -18.45
N TYR A 51 -8.06 -7.57 -18.30
CA TYR A 51 -9.18 -7.14 -19.13
C TYR A 51 -10.26 -6.57 -18.24
N TYR A 52 -11.16 -5.79 -18.84
CA TYR A 52 -12.33 -5.22 -18.16
C TYR A 52 -13.03 -6.24 -17.25
N GLY A 53 -13.50 -5.79 -16.09
CA GLY A 53 -14.19 -6.62 -15.12
C GLY A 53 -13.43 -6.76 -13.80
N VAL A 54 -13.67 -7.86 -13.08
CA VAL A 54 -13.18 -8.05 -11.70
C VAL A 54 -12.29 -9.27 -11.62
N PHE A 55 -11.19 -9.15 -10.90
CA PHE A 55 -10.31 -10.26 -10.56
C PHE A 55 -10.04 -10.28 -9.06
N ASP A 56 -9.68 -11.45 -8.56
CA ASP A 56 -9.37 -11.66 -7.16
C ASP A 56 -7.88 -11.71 -6.93
N ILE A 57 -7.46 -11.08 -5.84
CA ILE A 57 -6.12 -11.19 -5.28
C ILE A 57 -6.24 -11.97 -3.98
N CYS A 58 -5.50 -13.07 -3.90
CA CYS A 58 -5.37 -13.89 -2.69
C CYS A 58 -4.00 -13.68 -2.07
N PHE A 59 -3.96 -13.51 -0.75
CA PHE A 59 -2.74 -13.37 0.02
C PHE A 59 -2.98 -13.73 1.48
N LYS A 60 -1.95 -14.21 2.16
CA LYS A 60 -2.02 -14.45 3.61
C LYS A 60 -1.82 -13.14 4.37
N ILE A 61 -2.61 -12.93 5.43
CA ILE A 61 -2.32 -11.84 6.37
C ILE A 61 -0.95 -12.13 7.01
N PRO A 62 -0.02 -11.16 7.05
CA PRO A 62 1.24 -11.36 7.76
C PRO A 62 0.95 -11.71 9.21
N ASN A 63 1.62 -12.74 9.73
CA ASN A 63 1.39 -13.19 11.10
C ASN A 63 1.57 -12.06 12.14
N GLN A 64 1.08 -12.27 13.36
CA GLN A 64 1.14 -11.27 14.42
C GLN A 64 2.54 -10.74 14.76
N MET A 65 3.62 -11.46 14.43
CA MET A 65 4.96 -10.91 14.66
C MET A 65 5.27 -9.76 13.72
N LEU A 66 4.59 -9.69 12.57
CA LEU A 66 4.77 -8.66 11.55
C LEU A 66 3.78 -7.50 11.68
N LEU A 67 2.59 -7.72 12.25
CA LEU A 67 1.59 -6.66 12.49
C LEU A 67 1.50 -6.25 13.95
N SER A 68 1.28 -4.97 14.23
CA SER A 68 1.00 -4.47 15.58
C SER A 68 -0.37 -4.98 16.06
N LYS A 69 -0.46 -5.39 17.33
CA LYS A 69 -1.72 -5.79 17.97
C LYS A 69 -2.61 -4.56 18.22
N GLU A 70 -3.90 -4.79 18.41
CA GLU A 70 -4.92 -3.77 18.68
C GLU A 70 -4.87 -2.60 17.68
N THR A 71 -4.61 -2.93 16.42
CA THR A 71 -4.36 -1.94 15.37
C THR A 71 -5.33 -2.16 14.22
N HIS A 72 -6.00 -1.09 13.79
CA HIS A 72 -6.80 -1.11 12.58
C HIS A 72 -5.89 -0.91 11.38
N TYR A 73 -5.87 -1.85 10.45
CA TYR A 73 -5.03 -1.82 9.26
C TYR A 73 -5.87 -1.53 8.02
N SER A 74 -5.31 -0.74 7.11
CA SER A 74 -5.75 -0.65 5.71
C SER A 74 -4.69 -1.30 4.81
N CYS A 75 -5.15 -2.02 3.80
CA CYS A 75 -4.34 -2.71 2.80
C CYS A 75 -4.39 -1.93 1.50
N TYR A 76 -3.23 -1.58 0.96
CA TYR A 76 -3.09 -0.84 -0.27
C TYR A 76 -2.45 -1.72 -1.33
N LEU A 77 -3.11 -1.85 -2.48
CA LEU A 77 -2.48 -2.44 -3.66
C LEU A 77 -1.57 -1.39 -4.29
N MET A 78 -0.29 -1.73 -4.44
CA MET A 78 0.71 -0.89 -5.08
C MET A 78 0.92 -1.37 -6.51
N TYR A 79 0.55 -0.56 -7.50
CA TYR A 79 0.58 -0.96 -8.90
C TYR A 79 0.97 0.18 -9.86
N GLN A 80 1.26 -0.17 -11.11
CA GLN A 80 1.46 0.75 -12.22
C GLN A 80 0.75 0.22 -13.46
N VAL A 81 0.21 1.11 -14.28
CA VAL A 81 -0.32 0.75 -15.61
C VAL A 81 0.82 0.84 -16.62
N ILE A 82 1.11 -0.26 -17.30
CA ILE A 82 2.15 -0.31 -18.35
C ILE A 82 1.56 0.09 -19.70
N ASN A 83 0.38 -0.46 -20.01
CA ASN A 83 -0.28 -0.23 -21.29
C ASN A 83 -1.78 -0.08 -21.12
N TYR A 84 -2.35 0.73 -22.00
CA TYR A 84 -3.78 0.97 -22.08
C TYR A 84 -4.34 0.38 -23.37
N TYR A 85 -5.55 -0.16 -23.31
CA TYR A 85 -6.36 -0.37 -24.49
C TYR A 85 -6.86 0.98 -25.03
N GLU A 86 -6.91 1.11 -26.35
CA GLU A 86 -7.78 2.12 -26.99
C GLU A 86 -9.24 1.65 -26.83
N ALA A 87 -9.79 1.90 -25.64
CA ALA A 87 -11.16 1.50 -25.34
C ALA A 87 -12.15 2.49 -25.99
N GLU A 88 -13.14 1.97 -26.70
CA GLU A 88 -14.37 2.73 -26.97
C GLU A 88 -15.11 2.93 -25.65
N SER A 89 -15.64 4.13 -25.40
CA SER A 89 -16.37 4.44 -24.18
C SER A 89 -17.56 3.49 -24.03
N ASN A 90 -17.51 2.60 -23.04
CA ASN A 90 -18.64 1.75 -22.68
C ASN A 90 -19.26 2.26 -21.39
N GLU A 91 -20.53 2.66 -21.47
CA GLU A 91 -21.32 2.94 -20.28
C GLU A 91 -21.67 1.62 -19.59
N TYR A 92 -21.35 1.51 -18.31
CA TYR A 92 -21.79 0.40 -17.48
C TYR A 92 -23.32 0.44 -17.34
N SER A 93 -23.96 -0.74 -17.40
CA SER A 93 -25.38 -0.82 -17.03
C SER A 93 -25.58 -0.47 -15.56
N ASP A 94 -26.73 0.09 -15.18
CA ASP A 94 -27.09 0.38 -13.78
C ASP A 94 -26.89 -0.84 -12.86
N SER A 95 -27.22 -2.04 -13.36
CA SER A 95 -27.04 -3.29 -12.62
C SER A 95 -25.56 -3.64 -12.37
N THR A 96 -24.68 -3.27 -13.30
CA THR A 96 -23.23 -3.46 -13.16
C THR A 96 -22.65 -2.45 -12.18
N ILE A 97 -23.11 -1.19 -12.23
CA ILE A 97 -22.71 -0.15 -11.28
C ILE A 97 -23.08 -0.57 -9.85
N GLU A 98 -24.30 -1.07 -9.64
CA GLU A 98 -24.73 -1.53 -8.32
C GLU A 98 -23.94 -2.74 -7.83
N ALA A 99 -23.61 -3.69 -8.73
CA ALA A 99 -22.79 -4.85 -8.38
C ALA A 99 -21.33 -4.50 -8.05
N LEU A 100 -20.81 -3.40 -8.60
CA LEU A 100 -19.42 -2.94 -8.41
C LEU A 100 -19.26 -1.86 -7.35
N LYS A 101 -20.35 -1.41 -6.73
CA LYS A 101 -20.38 -0.25 -5.82
C LYS A 101 -19.35 -0.29 -4.69
N ASP A 102 -19.09 -1.48 -4.15
CA ASP A 102 -18.14 -1.69 -3.05
C ASP A 102 -16.82 -2.35 -3.51
N VAL A 103 -16.66 -2.57 -4.82
CA VAL A 103 -15.44 -3.14 -5.40
C VAL A 103 -14.45 -2.01 -5.69
N PRO A 104 -13.22 -2.04 -5.15
CA PRO A 104 -12.20 -1.06 -5.51
C PRO A 104 -11.86 -1.21 -7.00
N ILE A 105 -11.98 -0.12 -7.76
CA ILE A 105 -11.69 -0.10 -9.20
C ILE A 105 -10.32 0.55 -9.44
N LEU A 106 -9.41 -0.15 -10.13
CA LEU A 106 -8.13 0.41 -10.53
C LEU A 106 -8.36 1.63 -11.42
N GLY A 107 -7.65 2.72 -11.13
CA GLY A 107 -7.85 4.02 -11.77
C GLY A 107 -8.71 4.98 -10.95
N ASP A 108 -9.68 4.47 -10.19
CA ASP A 108 -10.59 5.29 -9.39
C ASP A 108 -10.00 5.60 -8.02
N ASN A 109 -10.14 6.85 -7.57
CA ASN A 109 -9.68 7.32 -6.25
C ASN A 109 -8.24 6.92 -5.89
N LYS A 110 -7.40 6.66 -6.91
CA LYS A 110 -6.01 6.29 -6.73
C LYS A 110 -5.18 7.47 -6.27
N ARG A 111 -4.13 7.16 -5.52
CA ARG A 111 -3.07 8.12 -5.20
C ARG A 111 -1.80 7.74 -5.94
N VAL A 112 -1.20 8.72 -6.62
CA VAL A 112 0.08 8.53 -7.31
C VAL A 112 1.22 8.97 -6.38
N GLN A 113 2.16 8.06 -6.14
CA GLN A 113 3.38 8.31 -5.37
C GLN A 113 4.43 9.05 -6.22
N LYS A 114 5.43 9.65 -5.56
CA LYS A 114 6.48 10.46 -6.23
C LYS A 114 7.31 9.67 -7.25
N ASP A 115 7.42 8.37 -7.07
CA ASP A 115 8.15 7.43 -7.93
C ASP A 115 7.29 6.88 -9.09
N GLY A 116 6.04 7.35 -9.20
CA GLY A 116 5.09 6.97 -10.23
C GLY A 116 4.28 5.71 -9.92
N TRP A 117 4.44 5.08 -8.75
CA TRP A 117 3.57 4.00 -8.32
C TRP A 117 2.21 4.53 -7.90
N GLU A 118 1.15 3.84 -8.30
CA GLU A 118 -0.22 4.13 -7.90
C GLU A 118 -0.61 3.24 -6.71
N GLU A 119 -1.45 3.79 -5.83
CA GLU A 119 -1.99 3.05 -4.68
C GLU A 119 -3.51 3.20 -4.60
N ILE A 120 -4.17 2.09 -4.24
CA ILE A 120 -5.61 2.03 -3.95
C ILE A 120 -5.84 1.20 -2.69
N GLU A 121 -6.72 1.66 -1.80
CA GLU A 121 -7.14 0.86 -0.64
C GLU A 121 -8.07 -0.27 -1.12
N ILE A 122 -7.69 -1.52 -0.86
CA ILE A 122 -8.46 -2.70 -1.28
C ILE A 122 -9.22 -3.36 -0.13
N LYS A 123 -8.77 -3.14 1.12
CA LYS A 123 -9.37 -3.75 2.31
C LYS A 123 -8.94 -3.03 3.58
N SER A 124 -9.75 -3.12 4.63
CA SER A 124 -9.33 -2.81 6.00
C SER A 124 -9.83 -3.87 6.99
N PHE A 125 -9.10 -4.05 8.09
CA PHE A 125 -9.42 -5.02 9.13
C PHE A 125 -8.76 -4.64 10.46
N PHE A 126 -9.36 -5.06 11.59
CA PHE A 126 -8.81 -4.83 12.91
C PHE A 126 -8.01 -6.05 13.39
N ASN A 127 -6.71 -5.88 13.64
CA ASN A 127 -5.87 -6.91 14.23
C ASN A 127 -6.02 -6.88 15.75
N ASN A 128 -6.78 -7.82 16.31
CA ASN A 128 -6.99 -7.95 17.76
C ASN A 128 -5.88 -8.72 18.49
N GLY A 129 -4.89 -9.27 17.77
CA GLY A 129 -3.84 -10.07 18.38
C GLY A 129 -4.28 -11.46 18.88
N ALA A 130 -5.39 -12.01 18.37
CA ALA A 130 -5.77 -13.42 18.56
C ALA A 130 -4.98 -14.36 17.64
N ASN A 131 -4.47 -15.48 18.17
CA ASN A 131 -3.74 -16.50 17.39
C ASN A 131 -4.69 -17.16 16.38
N GLY A 132 -4.82 -16.55 15.21
CA GLY A 132 -5.35 -17.19 14.02
C GLY A 132 -4.16 -17.59 13.16
N ASP A 133 -3.93 -18.89 13.01
CA ASP A 133 -3.02 -19.40 11.99
C ASP A 133 -3.58 -19.02 10.61
N ASP A 134 -2.76 -18.38 9.78
CA ASP A 134 -2.90 -18.26 8.32
C ASP A 134 -4.29 -17.87 7.76
N ASP A 135 -4.84 -16.72 8.18
CA ASP A 135 -6.00 -16.13 7.48
C ASP A 135 -5.58 -15.73 6.05
N GLU A 136 -5.97 -16.55 5.07
CA GLU A 136 -5.89 -16.19 3.65
C GLU A 136 -7.02 -15.21 3.33
N LEU A 137 -6.65 -14.02 2.88
CA LEU A 137 -7.58 -13.02 2.39
C LEU A 137 -7.71 -13.14 0.88
N ARG A 138 -8.96 -13.21 0.42
CA ARG A 138 -9.35 -12.98 -0.97
C ARG A 138 -10.00 -11.62 -1.08
N VAL A 139 -9.53 -10.81 -2.02
CA VAL A 139 -10.03 -9.45 -2.27
C VAL A 139 -10.29 -9.28 -3.76
N SER A 140 -11.51 -8.92 -4.11
CA SER A 140 -11.90 -8.61 -5.48
C SER A 140 -11.55 -7.17 -5.83
N VAL A 141 -10.97 -6.96 -7.00
CA VAL A 141 -10.55 -5.67 -7.53
C VAL A 141 -11.06 -5.56 -8.97
N GLY A 142 -11.70 -4.44 -9.29
CA GLY A 142 -12.16 -4.14 -10.64
C GLY A 142 -11.08 -3.43 -11.44
N VAL A 143 -11.13 -3.59 -12.76
CA VAL A 143 -10.24 -2.90 -13.70
C VAL A 143 -11.10 -2.12 -14.68
N ASP A 144 -10.70 -0.87 -14.92
CA ASP A 144 -11.23 -0.07 -16.00
C ASP A 144 -10.93 -0.73 -17.37
N TRP A 145 -11.80 -0.48 -18.35
CA TRP A 145 -11.72 -1.02 -19.70
C TRP A 145 -10.48 -0.58 -20.45
N SER A 146 -9.86 0.52 -20.00
CA SER A 146 -8.70 1.08 -20.63
C SER A 146 -7.40 0.37 -20.25
N TYR A 147 -7.34 -0.56 -19.28
CA TYR A 147 -6.05 -1.13 -18.85
C TYR A 147 -5.81 -2.46 -19.55
N GLU A 148 -4.63 -2.63 -20.15
CA GLU A 148 -4.22 -3.91 -20.74
C GLU A 148 -3.18 -4.64 -19.87
N PHE A 149 -2.17 -3.91 -19.40
CA PHE A 149 -1.10 -4.47 -18.59
C PHE A 149 -0.86 -3.64 -17.35
N ILE A 150 -0.77 -4.30 -16.21
CA ILE A 150 -0.38 -3.68 -14.94
C ILE A 150 0.83 -4.40 -14.33
N MET A 151 1.65 -3.64 -13.62
CA MET A 151 2.63 -4.18 -12.69
C MET A 151 2.09 -4.07 -11.27
N VAL A 152 2.27 -5.11 -10.48
CA VAL A 152 2.00 -5.12 -9.05
C VAL A 152 3.32 -5.20 -8.29
N GLN A 153 3.60 -4.16 -7.51
CA GLN A 153 4.76 -4.10 -6.61
C GLN A 153 4.51 -4.87 -5.31
N GLY A 154 3.24 -4.99 -4.89
CA GLY A 154 2.86 -5.75 -3.71
C GLY A 154 1.64 -5.17 -3.00
N ILE A 155 1.31 -5.72 -1.84
CA ILE A 155 0.24 -5.22 -0.98
C ILE A 155 0.85 -4.68 0.31
N GLU A 156 0.49 -3.45 0.64
CA GLU A 156 1.03 -2.73 1.78
C GLU A 156 -0.02 -2.55 2.88
N PHE A 157 0.30 -3.06 4.06
CA PHE A 157 -0.48 -2.95 5.28
C PHE A 157 0.02 -1.74 6.05
N ARG A 158 -0.84 -0.74 6.19
CA ARG A 158 -0.56 0.46 6.95
C ARG A 158 -1.56 0.58 8.11
N PRO A 159 -1.09 0.90 9.32
CA PRO A 159 -1.98 1.29 10.40
C PRO A 159 -2.86 2.45 9.93
N ARG A 160 -4.17 2.30 10.01
CA ARG A 160 -5.09 3.41 9.85
C ARG A 160 -4.90 4.27 11.09
N ASN A 161 -4.36 5.46 10.89
CA ASN A 161 -4.29 6.47 11.93
C ASN A 161 -5.72 6.83 12.33
N ILE A 162 -6.26 6.11 13.32
CA ILE A 162 -7.31 6.67 14.15
C ILE A 162 -6.58 7.78 14.86
N VAL A 163 -6.75 9.00 14.36
CA VAL A 163 -6.41 10.20 15.10
C VAL A 163 -7.11 10.04 16.45
N ARG A 164 -6.42 9.51 17.46
CA ARG A 164 -6.61 10.03 18.80
C ARG A 164 -6.36 11.51 18.57
N LYS A 165 -7.44 12.30 18.64
CA LYS A 165 -7.34 13.76 18.68
C LYS A 165 -6.13 14.06 19.56
N ASP A 166 -5.17 14.83 19.03
CA ASP A 166 -3.90 15.22 19.65
C ASP A 166 -2.64 14.56 19.05
N TYR A 167 -2.37 14.83 17.75
CA TYR A 167 -1.07 14.59 17.12
C TYR A 167 -0.42 15.85 16.53
N SER A 168 -0.75 17.04 17.05
CA SER A 168 0.18 18.20 16.94
C SER A 168 1.42 18.02 17.84
N SER A 169 1.44 17.01 18.71
CA SER A 169 2.50 16.69 19.68
C SER A 169 3.62 15.80 19.14
N CYS A 170 3.49 15.23 17.93
CA CYS A 170 4.40 14.18 17.46
C CYS A 170 5.70 14.65 16.79
N TYR A 171 5.99 15.94 16.77
CA TYR A 171 7.27 16.46 16.24
C TYR A 171 8.09 17.35 17.21
N PRO A 172 7.51 18.03 18.23
CA PRO A 172 8.35 18.72 19.21
C PRO A 172 8.93 17.79 20.30
N ASP A 173 8.14 16.88 20.87
CA ASP A 173 8.51 16.22 22.14
C ASP A 173 9.46 15.03 21.97
N VAL A 174 9.36 14.27 20.86
CA VAL A 174 10.34 13.21 20.56
C VAL A 174 11.70 13.82 20.30
N LEU A 175 11.74 14.94 19.56
CA LEU A 175 12.97 15.68 19.28
C LEU A 175 13.55 16.29 20.57
N LEU A 176 12.72 16.94 21.41
CA LEU A 176 13.14 17.48 22.72
C LEU A 176 13.60 16.37 23.68
N SER A 177 13.00 15.19 23.64
CA SER A 177 13.42 14.05 24.48
C SER A 177 14.73 13.42 24.01
N LEU A 178 15.00 13.41 22.70
CA LEU A 178 16.26 12.97 22.11
C LEU A 178 17.38 13.99 22.36
N LEU A 179 17.08 15.28 22.21
CA LEU A 179 18.00 16.39 22.52
C LEU A 179 18.27 16.50 24.03
N GLY A 180 17.33 16.11 24.89
CA GLY A 180 17.51 16.10 26.35
C GLY A 180 18.25 14.88 26.90
N LYS A 181 18.38 13.79 26.13
CA LYS A 181 19.03 12.54 26.55
C LYS A 181 20.44 12.33 26.00
N PHE A 182 20.85 13.09 24.99
CA PHE A 182 22.16 12.99 24.39
C PHE A 182 22.84 14.36 24.40
N THR A 183 24.08 14.40 24.89
CA THR A 183 24.94 15.57 24.71
C THR A 183 25.22 15.69 23.20
N ILE A 184 24.91 16.86 22.63
CA ILE A 184 24.87 17.14 21.16
C ILE A 184 26.20 16.77 20.46
N ASP A 185 27.30 16.78 21.19
CA ASP A 185 28.66 16.36 20.83
C ASP A 185 28.82 14.87 20.44
N LYS A 186 27.81 14.02 20.67
CA LYS A 186 27.87 12.59 20.31
C LYS A 186 27.26 12.25 18.95
N PHE A 187 26.74 13.24 18.23
CA PHE A 187 26.11 13.00 16.93
C PHE A 187 27.09 13.20 15.78
N PRO A 188 27.09 12.28 14.78
CA PRO A 188 27.87 12.48 13.57
C PRO A 188 27.42 13.76 12.83
N PRO A 189 28.35 14.53 12.22
CA PRO A 189 28.02 15.80 11.54
C PRO A 189 26.91 15.68 10.48
N TRP A 190 26.88 14.58 9.72
CA TRP A 190 25.87 14.33 8.68
C TRP A 190 24.44 14.27 9.23
N MET A 191 24.29 13.88 10.50
CA MET A 191 22.97 13.80 11.14
C MET A 191 22.47 15.19 11.56
N MET A 192 23.39 16.09 11.93
CA MET A 192 23.05 17.47 12.25
C MET A 192 22.65 18.26 11.00
N GLU A 193 23.36 18.08 9.88
CA GLU A 193 22.97 18.67 8.58
C GLU A 193 21.57 18.21 8.14
N SER A 194 21.27 16.91 8.30
CA SER A 194 19.93 16.36 7.99
C SER A 194 18.83 16.95 8.89
N MET A 195 19.14 17.25 10.15
CA MET A 195 18.19 17.89 11.06
C MET A 195 17.99 19.36 10.71
N GLU A 196 19.04 20.09 10.34
CA GLU A 196 18.94 21.50 9.93
C GLU A 196 18.13 21.70 8.64
N GLU A 197 18.25 20.79 7.67
CA GLU A 197 17.40 20.79 6.47
C GLU A 197 15.92 20.55 6.82
N LEU A 198 15.63 19.60 7.73
CA LEU A 198 14.27 19.37 8.24
C LEU A 198 13.69 20.60 8.96
N PHE A 199 14.52 21.39 9.64
CA PHE A 199 14.08 22.61 10.31
C PHE A 199 13.82 23.79 9.38
N LYS A 200 14.50 23.84 8.21
CA LYS A 200 14.21 24.84 7.18
C LYS A 200 12.86 24.60 6.53
N ASP A 201 12.56 23.34 6.18
CA ASP A 201 11.28 22.94 5.58
C ASP A 201 10.06 23.14 6.52
N MET A 202 10.28 23.41 7.81
CA MET A 202 9.21 23.68 8.79
C MET A 202 8.91 25.18 8.98
N ASN A 203 9.74 26.08 8.45
CA ASN A 203 9.59 27.54 8.62
C ASN A 203 9.25 28.29 7.31
N ASP A 204 9.09 27.57 6.20
CA ASP A 204 8.58 28.07 4.91
C ASP A 204 7.19 27.48 4.61
#